data_AF-A0A223N342-F1
#
_entry.id   AF-A0A223N342-F1
#
_cell.length_a   1.000
_cell.length_b   1.000
_cell.length_c   1.000
_cell.angle_alpha   90.00
_cell.angle_beta   90.00
_cell.angle_gamma   90.00
#
_symmetry.space_group_name_H-M   'P 1'
#
loop_
_entity.id
_entity.type
_entity.pdbx_description
1 polymer ?
#
loop_
_entity_poly.entity_id
_entity_poly.type
_entity_poly.pdbx_seq_one_letter_code
_entity_poly.pdbx_strand_id
1 'polypeptide(L)'
;MYTDFFKTFTDQTEKNLEPYFNFNKLVTKNVEVLTELQLNAIRTYSEMGLAQMKAASEVKDVMSFASFNGQQMSVLNKLSQQMMEDSNKLQTIAKEFKDDVEKLASENLKTVTPA
;
A
#
# COMPACT_ATOMS: atom_id res chain seq x y z
N MET A 1 -12.14 30.48 -35.50
CA MET A 1 -11.51 29.59 -36.52
C MET A 1 -10.11 29.13 -36.13
N TYR A 2 -9.08 29.99 -36.08
CA TYR A 2 -7.75 29.56 -35.60
C TYR A 2 -7.75 29.18 -34.12
N THR A 3 -8.43 29.95 -33.28
CA THR A 3 -8.57 29.70 -31.83
C THR A 3 -9.28 28.39 -31.53
N ASP A 4 -10.34 28.08 -32.28
CA ASP A 4 -11.08 26.82 -32.16
C ASP A 4 -10.22 25.63 -32.61
N PHE A 5 -9.45 25.78 -33.69
CA PHE A 5 -8.53 24.75 -34.17
C PHE A 5 -7.43 24.45 -33.14
N PHE A 6 -6.83 25.48 -32.53
CA PHE A 6 -5.87 25.32 -31.43
C PHE A 6 -6.50 24.66 -30.21
N LYS A 7 -7.74 25.03 -29.87
CA LYS A 7 -8.46 24.45 -28.74
C LYS A 7 -8.78 22.97 -28.97
N THR A 8 -9.34 22.63 -30.13
CA THR A 8 -9.62 21.22 -30.49
C THR A 8 -8.34 20.40 -30.57
N PHE A 9 -7.25 20.94 -31.13
CA PHE A 9 -5.96 20.25 -31.17
C PHE A 9 -5.40 19.99 -29.77
N THR A 10 -5.51 20.97 -28.87
CA THR A 10 -5.07 20.84 -27.47
C THR A 10 -5.92 19.82 -26.72
N ASP A 11 -7.25 19.93 -26.80
CA ASP A 11 -8.21 19.02 -26.15
C ASP A 11 -8.07 17.57 -26.67
N GLN A 12 -7.79 17.40 -27.98
CA GLN A 12 -7.55 16.09 -28.59
C GLN A 12 -6.21 15.49 -28.17
N THR A 13 -5.17 16.33 -28.03
CA THR A 13 -3.84 15.90 -27.56
C THR A 13 -3.88 15.51 -26.09
N GLU A 14 -4.58 16.28 -25.25
CA GLU A 14 -4.82 15.91 -23.84
C GLU A 14 -5.55 14.57 -23.74
N LYS A 15 -6.67 14.38 -24.46
CA LYS A 15 -7.41 13.11 -24.45
C LYS A 15 -6.60 11.90 -24.91
N ASN A 16 -5.68 12.08 -25.87
CA ASN A 16 -4.84 10.98 -26.36
C ASN A 16 -3.68 10.64 -25.41
N LEU A 17 -3.24 11.59 -24.57
CA LEU A 17 -2.15 11.41 -23.60
C LEU A 17 -2.65 11.04 -22.18
N GLU A 18 -3.88 11.42 -21.85
CA GLU A 18 -4.56 11.15 -20.59
C GLU A 18 -4.49 9.66 -20.14
N PRO A 19 -4.67 8.65 -21.02
CA PRO A 19 -4.48 7.24 -20.68
C PRO A 19 -3.09 6.90 -20.15
N TYR A 20 -2.05 7.44 -20.78
CA TYR A 20 -0.66 7.21 -20.40
C TYR A 20 -0.35 7.89 -19.06
N PHE A 21 -0.87 9.10 -18.85
CA PHE A 21 -0.74 9.81 -17.59
C PHE A 21 -1.42 9.05 -16.44
N ASN A 22 -2.65 8.60 -16.66
CA ASN A 22 -3.42 7.85 -15.65
C ASN A 22 -2.78 6.49 -15.35
N PHE A 23 -2.23 5.79 -16.34
CA PHE A 23 -1.47 4.56 -16.12
C PHE A 23 -0.22 4.78 -15.29
N ASN A 24 0.60 5.78 -15.62
CA ASN A 24 1.80 6.11 -14.85
C ASN A 24 1.47 6.49 -13.40
N LYS A 25 0.38 7.24 -13.20
CA LYS A 25 -0.13 7.58 -11.87
C LYS A 25 -0.56 6.34 -11.09
N LEU A 26 -1.24 5.39 -11.75
CA LEU A 26 -1.63 4.13 -11.13
C LEU A 26 -0.41 3.31 -10.68
N VAL A 27 0.59 3.15 -11.54
CA VAL A 27 1.82 2.42 -11.19
C VAL A 27 2.53 3.09 -10.02
N THR A 28 2.64 4.43 -10.05
CA THR A 28 3.29 5.20 -8.98
C THR A 28 2.56 5.02 -7.64
N LYS A 29 1.22 5.13 -7.64
CA LYS A 29 0.39 4.89 -6.45
C LYS A 29 0.64 3.49 -5.86
N ASN A 30 0.69 2.46 -6.70
CA ASN A 30 0.91 1.10 -6.22
C ASN A 30 2.30 0.89 -5.62
N VAL A 31 3.34 1.48 -6.23
CA VAL A 31 4.69 1.44 -5.67
C VAL A 31 4.75 2.15 -4.32
N GLU A 32 4.10 3.31 -4.19
CA GLU A 32 4.03 4.07 -2.95
C GLU A 32 3.38 3.24 -1.84
N VAL A 33 2.17 2.70 -2.09
CA VAL A 33 1.43 1.94 -1.08
C VAL A 33 2.13 0.63 -0.68
N LEU A 34 2.75 -0.08 -1.64
CA LEU A 34 3.56 -1.26 -1.33
C LEU A 34 4.80 -0.91 -0.50
N THR A 35 5.44 0.21 -0.80
CA THR A 35 6.61 0.69 -0.06
C THR A 35 6.22 1.09 1.37
N GLU A 36 5.10 1.78 1.54
CA GLU A 36 4.57 2.11 2.88
C GLU A 36 4.27 0.85 3.69
N LEU A 37 3.68 -0.17 3.07
CA LEU A 37 3.43 -1.45 3.74
C LEU A 37 4.75 -2.10 4.21
N GLN A 38 5.77 -2.15 3.34
CA GLN A 38 7.07 -2.71 3.69
C GLN A 38 7.75 -1.93 4.82
N LEU A 39 7.74 -0.59 4.76
CA LEU A 39 8.32 0.27 5.78
C LEU A 39 7.62 0.10 7.13
N ASN A 40 6.29 0.03 7.12
CA ASN A 40 5.50 -0.19 8.33
C ASN A 40 5.79 -1.57 8.93
N ALA A 41 5.83 -2.63 8.12
CA ALA A 41 6.17 -3.97 8.58
C ALA A 41 7.57 -4.01 9.22
N ILE A 42 8.58 -3.43 8.56
CA ILE A 42 9.95 -3.35 9.08
C ILE A 42 9.98 -2.62 10.43
N ARG A 43 9.31 -1.46 10.52
CA ARG A 43 9.25 -0.67 11.75
C ARG A 43 8.62 -1.47 12.88
N THR A 44 7.44 -2.02 12.64
CA THR A 44 6.67 -2.74 13.66
C THR A 44 7.42 -3.97 14.15
N TYR A 45 8.00 -4.78 13.26
CA TYR A 45 8.76 -5.97 13.68
C TYR A 45 10.07 -5.62 14.39
N SER A 46 10.73 -4.54 13.97
CA SER A 46 11.93 -4.04 14.67
C SER A 46 11.59 -3.53 16.08
N GLU A 47 10.49 -2.79 16.23
CA GLU A 47 10.01 -2.30 17.52
C GLU A 47 9.61 -3.46 18.44
N MET A 48 8.94 -4.50 17.93
CA MET A 48 8.64 -5.72 18.68
C MET A 48 9.92 -6.43 19.14
N GLY A 49 10.92 -6.58 18.26
CA GLY A 49 12.19 -7.21 18.59
C GLY A 49 13.00 -6.44 19.64
N LEU A 50 13.07 -5.11 19.51
CA LEU A 50 13.73 -4.25 20.49
C LEU A 50 13.02 -4.27 21.84
N ALA A 51 11.68 -4.24 21.84
CA ALA A 51 10.90 -4.37 23.07
C ALA A 51 11.17 -5.72 23.76
N GLN A 52 11.25 -6.80 22.99
CA GLN A 52 11.56 -8.13 23.50
C GLN A 52 12.98 -8.23 24.06
N MET A 53 13.98 -7.67 23.37
CA MET A 53 15.36 -7.61 23.86
C MET A 53 15.46 -6.80 25.14
N LYS A 54 14.76 -5.67 25.22
CA LYS A 54 14.72 -4.84 26.43
C LYS A 54 14.10 -5.62 27.59
N ALA A 55 12.93 -6.24 27.37
CA ALA A 55 12.27 -7.06 28.38
C ALA A 55 13.16 -8.22 28.86
N ALA A 56 13.90 -8.86 27.95
CA ALA A 56 14.86 -9.91 28.30
C ALA A 56 16.04 -9.37 29.13
N SER A 57 16.55 -8.17 28.82
CA SER A 57 17.65 -7.54 29.57
C SER A 57 17.25 -7.09 30.98
N GLU A 58 15.96 -6.92 31.24
CA GLU A 58 15.41 -6.54 32.54
C GLU A 58 15.18 -7.76 33.47
N VAL A 59 15.34 -8.98 32.98
CA VAL A 59 15.25 -10.21 33.78
C VAL A 59 16.47 -10.34 34.69
N LYS A 60 16.25 -10.24 36.00
CA LYS A 60 17.30 -10.29 37.04
C LYS A 60 17.04 -11.34 38.12
N ASP A 61 15.82 -11.84 38.19
CA ASP A 61 15.34 -12.78 39.20
C ASP A 61 14.14 -13.60 38.69
N VAL A 62 13.65 -14.54 39.51
CA VAL A 62 12.54 -15.42 39.15
C VAL A 62 11.23 -14.65 38.93
N MET A 63 11.02 -13.52 39.62
CA MET A 63 9.81 -12.70 39.46
C MET A 63 9.80 -11.95 38.13
N SER A 64 10.93 -11.34 37.76
CA SER A 64 11.11 -10.68 36.46
C SER A 64 11.06 -11.69 35.30
N PHE A 65 11.54 -12.92 35.51
CA PHE A 65 11.37 -14.01 34.54
C PHE A 65 9.89 -14.40 34.34
N ALA A 66 9.10 -14.48 35.42
CA ALA A 66 7.66 -14.74 35.32
C ALA A 66 6.94 -13.62 34.56
N SER A 67 7.28 -12.35 34.84
CA SER A 67 6.76 -11.20 34.10
C SER A 67 7.11 -11.23 32.61
N PHE A 68 8.35 -11.56 32.27
CA PHE A 68 8.80 -11.74 30.88
C PHE A 68 8.02 -12.84 30.16
N ASN A 69 7.79 -13.99 30.81
CA ASN A 69 6.94 -15.06 30.28
C ASN A 69 5.50 -14.60 30.05
N GLY A 70 4.93 -13.81 30.97
CA GLY A 70 3.59 -13.23 30.81
C GLY A 70 3.49 -12.29 29.60
N GLN A 71 4.56 -11.56 29.30
CA GLN A 71 4.62 -10.65 28.14
C GLN A 71 4.71 -11.38 26.80
N GLN A 72 5.26 -12.60 26.75
CA GLN A 72 5.41 -13.35 25.50
C GLN A 72 4.08 -13.60 24.78
N MET A 73 3.01 -13.90 25.52
CA MET A 73 1.69 -14.10 24.92
C MET A 73 1.16 -12.80 24.29
N SER A 74 1.44 -11.65 24.91
CA SER A 74 1.05 -10.33 24.39
C SER A 74 1.81 -10.00 23.10
N VAL A 75 3.11 -10.32 23.04
CA VAL A 75 3.93 -10.13 21.83
C VAL A 75 3.42 -11.01 20.68
N LEU A 76 3.09 -12.28 20.95
CA LEU A 76 2.52 -13.18 19.95
C LEU A 76 1.16 -12.69 19.44
N ASN A 77 0.29 -12.20 20.33
CA ASN A 77 -0.99 -11.62 19.94
C ASN A 77 -0.81 -10.39 19.05
N LYS A 78 0.11 -9.48 19.41
CA LYS A 78 0.42 -8.30 18.60
C LYS A 78 0.98 -8.69 17.22
N LEU A 79 1.87 -9.68 17.17
CA LEU A 79 2.41 -10.20 15.92
C LEU A 79 1.29 -10.77 15.02
N SER A 80 0.40 -11.59 15.60
CA SER A 80 -0.74 -12.16 14.89
C SER A 80 -1.68 -11.07 14.35
N GLN A 81 -2.00 -10.07 15.18
CA GLN A 81 -2.79 -8.91 14.76
C GLN A 81 -2.13 -8.14 13.61
N GLN A 82 -0.85 -7.83 13.72
CA GLN A 82 -0.12 -7.13 12.67
C GLN A 82 -0.13 -7.93 11.34
N MET A 83 0.09 -9.24 11.41
CA MET A 83 0.05 -10.10 10.23
C MET A 83 -1.33 -10.11 9.56
N MET A 84 -2.41 -10.15 10.35
CA MET A 84 -3.77 -10.05 9.82
C MET A 84 -4.04 -8.68 9.18
N GLU A 85 -3.59 -7.60 9.82
CA GLU A 85 -3.71 -6.24 9.27
C GLU A 85 -2.95 -6.08 7.95
N ASP A 86 -1.70 -6.56 7.89
CA ASP A 86 -0.86 -6.51 6.69
C ASP A 86 -1.50 -7.33 5.56
N SER A 87 -2.04 -8.51 5.86
CA SER A 87 -2.79 -9.33 4.90
C SER A 87 -4.04 -8.61 4.38
N ASN A 88 -4.81 -7.96 5.24
CA ASN A 88 -6.00 -7.19 4.84
C ASN A 88 -5.63 -5.97 3.98
N LYS A 89 -4.52 -5.30 4.29
CA LYS A 89 -3.99 -4.20 3.48
C LYS A 89 -3.57 -4.71 2.10
N LEU A 90 -2.83 -5.81 2.02
CA LEU A 90 -2.44 -6.42 0.74
C LEU A 90 -3.66 -6.78 -0.12
N GLN A 91 -4.69 -7.38 0.47
CA GLN A 91 -5.92 -7.70 -0.24
C GLN A 91 -6.63 -6.44 -0.76
N THR A 92 -6.67 -5.38 0.05
CA THR A 92 -7.23 -4.08 -0.35
C THR A 92 -6.43 -3.48 -1.51
N ILE A 93 -5.10 -3.48 -1.43
CA ILE A 93 -4.22 -2.98 -2.51
C ILE A 93 -4.46 -3.77 -3.80
N ALA A 94 -4.51 -5.09 -3.72
CA ALA A 94 -4.75 -5.94 -4.89
C ALA A 94 -6.13 -5.68 -5.52
N LYS A 95 -7.15 -5.44 -4.70
CA LYS A 95 -8.49 -5.09 -5.16
C LYS A 95 -8.51 -3.70 -5.82
N GLU A 96 -7.94 -2.69 -5.17
CA GLU A 96 -7.85 -1.34 -5.72
C GLU A 96 -7.09 -1.32 -7.04
N PHE A 97 -5.96 -2.03 -7.12
CA PHE A 97 -5.20 -2.14 -8.35
C PHE A 97 -6.03 -2.76 -9.48
N LYS A 98 -6.75 -3.85 -9.20
CA LYS A 98 -7.65 -4.48 -10.16
C LYS A 98 -8.74 -3.51 -10.62
N ASP A 99 -9.43 -2.86 -9.69
CA ASP A 99 -10.51 -1.93 -9.98
C ASP A 99 -10.01 -0.72 -10.80
N ASP A 100 -8.83 -0.19 -10.46
CA ASP A 100 -8.20 0.93 -11.18
C ASP A 100 -7.76 0.52 -12.61
N VAL A 101 -7.25 -0.71 -12.80
CA VAL A 101 -6.91 -1.26 -14.13
C VAL A 101 -8.18 -1.49 -14.96
N GLU A 102 -9.23 -2.07 -14.39
CA GLU A 102 -10.51 -2.28 -15.07
C GLU A 102 -11.13 -0.95 -15.51
N LYS A 103 -11.05 0.07 -14.65
CA LYS A 103 -11.48 1.44 -14.95
C LYS A 103 -10.67 2.04 -16.10
N LEU A 104 -9.34 1.97 -16.05
CA LEU A 104 -8.48 2.42 -17.15
C LEU A 104 -8.80 1.70 -18.47
N ALA A 105 -8.99 0.39 -18.44
CA ALA A 105 -9.32 -0.39 -19.63
C ALA A 105 -10.69 -0.01 -20.20
N SER A 106 -11.69 0.21 -19.37
CA SER A 106 -13.05 0.58 -19.80
C SER A 106 -13.19 2.04 -20.23
N GLU A 107 -12.40 2.97 -19.65
CA GLU A 107 -12.26 4.34 -20.14
C GLU A 107 -11.55 4.39 -21.50
N ASN A 108 -10.51 3.56 -21.71
CA ASN A 108 -9.82 3.45 -22.98
C ASN A 108 -10.63 2.72 -24.06
N LEU A 109 -11.43 1.71 -23.72
CA LEU A 109 -12.35 1.09 -24.67
C LEU A 109 -13.38 2.11 -25.20
N LYS A 110 -13.80 3.08 -24.39
CA LYS A 110 -14.68 4.19 -24.84
C LYS A 110 -13.97 5.19 -25.78
N THR A 111 -12.64 5.28 -25.75
CA THR A 111 -11.88 6.15 -26.66
C THR A 111 -11.43 5.43 -27.95
N VAL A 112 -11.37 4.08 -27.94
CA VAL A 112 -10.90 3.26 -29.07
C VAL A 112 -12.06 2.63 -29.88
N THR A 113 -13.32 2.74 -29.44
CA THR A 113 -14.46 2.28 -30.26
C THR A 113 -14.73 3.33 -31.37
N PRO A 114 -14.46 3.03 -32.65
CA PRO A 114 -14.89 3.89 -33.75
C PRO A 114 -16.41 3.77 -33.89
N ALA A 115 -17.08 4.88 -34.21
CA ALA A 115 -18.46 4.88 -34.66
C ALA A 115 -18.66 4.03 -35.91
#